data_AF-A0A1M5CA46-F1
#
_entry.id   AF-A0A1M5CA46-F1
#
_cell.length_a   1.000
_cell.length_b   1.000
_cell.length_c   1.000
_cell.angle_alpha   90.00
_cell.angle_beta   90.00
_cell.angle_gamma   90.00
#
_symmetry.space_group_name_H-M   'P 1'
#
loop_
_entity.id
_entity.type
_entity.pdbx_description
1 polymer ?
#
loop_
_entity_poly.entity_id
_entity_poly.type
_entity_poly.pdbx_seq_one_letter_code
_entity_poly.pdbx_strand_id
1 'polypeptide(L)'
;MITKKTLQILSIIYGSVFFAQVGIGTTSPDPSAILDISSTNKGALLPRMTTIQRNNIPSPANGLLVYDTTLNGFYGYNGTVWTQDVFGAVKWSLRGNAGTNPTVDFLGTTDAQPLLFRTSNATAMSIAEDGGVTVGGRDLTTARLVVARPQAGSPYPAILATVENDDTSSYPMNVIVGNASTSGRVKGNYAFASSYANATAGSSIAGISYVDVAGASWDLPGMVFYSGTPNSQNDYTKDVLFIGNNGNLYIGYQTSQTSYPTSKLNIANGDVYLSTAQKGIIMKSPDGNCWRTTVSATGVLETSSVSCP
;
A
#
# COMPACT_ATOMS: atom_id res chain seq x y z
N MET A 1 -93.92 29.44 -60.15
CA MET A 1 -93.37 28.54 -59.11
C MET A 1 -91.94 28.18 -59.50
N ILE A 2 -90.93 28.91 -59.00
CA ILE A 2 -89.50 28.52 -59.04
C ILE A 2 -88.88 29.07 -57.75
N THR A 3 -88.68 28.22 -56.76
CA THR A 3 -87.95 28.53 -55.52
C THR A 3 -86.49 28.14 -55.69
N LYS A 4 -85.57 29.12 -55.70
CA LYS A 4 -84.13 28.89 -55.62
C LYS A 4 -83.79 28.47 -54.18
N LYS A 5 -83.27 27.25 -54.00
CA LYS A 5 -82.75 26.77 -52.71
C LYS A 5 -81.35 27.34 -52.50
N THR A 6 -81.20 28.26 -51.56
CA THR A 6 -79.91 28.74 -51.08
C THR A 6 -79.39 27.74 -50.05
N LEU A 7 -78.30 27.04 -50.36
CA LEU A 7 -77.60 26.16 -49.43
C LEU A 7 -76.65 27.03 -48.58
N GLN A 8 -77.04 27.33 -47.33
CA GLN A 8 -76.14 27.98 -46.38
C GLN A 8 -75.26 26.90 -45.72
N ILE A 9 -73.96 26.93 -46.04
CA ILE A 9 -72.94 26.15 -45.32
C ILE A 9 -72.62 26.91 -44.03
N LEU A 10 -73.13 26.41 -42.90
CA LEU A 10 -72.79 26.89 -41.58
C LEU A 10 -71.40 26.36 -41.21
N SER A 11 -70.37 27.19 -41.38
CA SER A 11 -69.01 26.88 -40.93
C SER A 11 -68.94 27.07 -39.41
N ILE A 12 -68.98 25.97 -38.66
CA ILE A 12 -68.70 25.95 -37.23
C ILE A 12 -67.19 26.00 -37.06
N ILE A 13 -66.65 27.17 -36.71
CA ILE A 13 -65.26 27.30 -36.25
C ILE A 13 -65.19 26.74 -34.83
N TYR A 14 -64.89 25.45 -34.72
CA TYR A 14 -64.40 24.87 -33.47
C TYR A 14 -63.00 25.45 -33.19
N GLY A 15 -62.92 26.38 -32.24
CA GLY A 15 -61.64 26.89 -31.75
C GLY A 15 -60.92 25.83 -30.93
N SER A 16 -60.13 24.97 -31.58
CA SER A 16 -59.18 24.10 -30.90
C SER A 16 -58.01 24.96 -30.39
N VAL A 17 -57.83 25.02 -29.07
CA VAL A 17 -56.66 25.63 -28.44
C VAL A 17 -55.46 24.72 -28.70
N PHE A 18 -54.55 25.15 -29.57
CA PHE A 18 -53.29 24.44 -29.79
C PHE A 18 -52.28 24.89 -28.73
N PHE A 19 -51.85 23.98 -27.85
CA PHE A 19 -50.67 24.22 -27.03
C PHE A 19 -49.44 24.05 -27.92
N ALA A 20 -48.72 25.15 -28.20
CA ALA A 20 -47.50 25.11 -28.98
C ALA A 20 -46.29 25.11 -28.03
N GLN A 21 -45.54 24.00 -28.05
CA GLN A 21 -44.18 23.91 -27.53
C GLN A 21 -43.22 24.79 -28.35
N VAL A 22 -42.23 25.40 -27.71
CA VAL A 22 -41.27 26.27 -28.39
C VAL A 22 -40.12 25.42 -28.93
N GLY A 23 -40.15 25.15 -30.23
CA GLY A 23 -39.02 24.57 -30.97
C GLY A 23 -38.16 25.65 -31.60
N ILE A 24 -36.85 25.64 -31.38
CA ILE A 24 -35.88 26.46 -32.10
C ILE A 24 -34.93 25.54 -32.85
N GLY A 25 -34.99 25.54 -34.18
CA GLY A 25 -34.15 24.66 -35.01
C GLY A 25 -34.65 23.21 -35.12
N THR A 26 -35.82 22.89 -34.59
CA THR A 26 -36.52 21.60 -34.76
C THR A 26 -38.00 21.83 -35.07
N THR A 27 -38.59 20.98 -35.92
CA THR A 27 -40.03 20.95 -36.21
C THR A 27 -40.79 19.91 -35.38
N SER A 28 -40.06 19.06 -34.66
CA SER A 28 -40.61 18.06 -33.74
C SER A 28 -39.93 18.19 -32.38
N PRO A 29 -40.26 19.25 -31.59
CA PRO A 29 -39.74 19.38 -30.24
C PRO A 29 -40.08 18.14 -29.39
N ASP A 30 -39.17 17.75 -28.51
CA ASP A 30 -39.40 16.61 -27.62
C ASP A 30 -40.72 16.80 -26.82
N PRO A 31 -41.61 15.79 -26.77
CA PRO A 31 -42.90 15.92 -26.06
C PRO A 31 -42.79 16.25 -24.57
N SER A 32 -41.63 16.02 -23.96
CA SER A 32 -41.35 16.35 -22.56
C SER A 32 -40.80 17.78 -22.35
N ALA A 33 -40.56 18.55 -23.43
CA ALA A 33 -39.92 19.86 -23.38
C ALA A 33 -40.88 21.01 -23.73
N ILE A 34 -40.93 22.04 -22.87
CA ILE A 34 -41.61 23.32 -23.18
C ILE A 34 -40.77 24.15 -24.17
N LEU A 35 -39.45 24.02 -24.10
CA LEU A 35 -38.47 24.65 -24.98
C LEU A 35 -37.45 23.59 -25.43
N ASP A 36 -37.38 23.33 -26.74
CA ASP A 36 -36.40 22.45 -27.36
C ASP A 36 -35.58 23.24 -28.38
N ILE A 37 -34.26 23.24 -28.22
CA ILE A 37 -33.33 23.96 -29.08
C ILE A 37 -32.39 22.95 -29.72
N SER A 38 -32.53 22.75 -31.03
CA SER A 38 -31.70 21.84 -31.80
C SER A 38 -30.78 22.61 -32.74
N SER A 39 -29.48 22.36 -32.61
CA SER A 39 -28.45 22.85 -33.52
C SER A 39 -27.22 21.97 -33.43
N THR A 40 -26.57 21.73 -34.56
CA THR A 40 -25.29 21.00 -34.60
C THR A 40 -24.06 21.90 -34.49
N ASN A 41 -24.25 23.22 -34.56
CA ASN A 41 -23.14 24.19 -34.60
C ASN A 41 -23.38 25.50 -33.82
N LYS A 42 -24.51 25.64 -33.12
CA LYS A 42 -24.81 26.78 -32.24
C LYS A 42 -25.23 26.29 -30.85
N GLY A 43 -24.97 27.09 -29.83
CA GLY A 43 -25.47 26.88 -28.48
C GLY A 43 -26.48 27.95 -28.05
N ALA A 44 -27.01 27.81 -26.85
CA ALA A 44 -27.85 28.82 -26.21
C ALA A 44 -27.06 29.62 -25.18
N LEU A 45 -27.16 30.95 -25.23
CA LEU A 45 -26.70 31.80 -24.13
C LEU A 45 -27.82 31.95 -23.12
N LEU A 46 -27.62 31.39 -21.93
CA LEU A 46 -28.46 31.65 -20.76
C LEU A 46 -28.19 33.07 -20.23
N PRO A 47 -29.06 33.63 -19.36
CA PRO A 47 -28.80 34.93 -18.73
C PRO A 47 -27.42 35.01 -18.10
N ARG A 48 -26.64 36.01 -18.50
CA ARG A 48 -25.26 36.26 -18.04
C ARG A 48 -25.25 37.45 -17.09
N MET A 49 -24.65 37.30 -15.92
CA MET A 49 -24.64 38.33 -14.88
C MET A 49 -23.47 38.14 -13.91
N THR A 50 -23.11 39.17 -13.15
CA THR A 50 -22.08 39.06 -12.10
C THR A 50 -22.60 38.30 -10.89
N THR A 51 -21.71 37.84 -10.00
CA THR A 51 -22.11 37.19 -8.74
C THR A 51 -23.03 38.05 -7.89
N ILE A 52 -22.77 39.36 -7.85
CA ILE A 52 -23.61 40.32 -7.11
C ILE A 52 -25.02 40.37 -7.71
N GLN A 53 -25.12 40.46 -9.03
CA GLN A 53 -26.42 40.49 -9.72
C GLN A 53 -27.20 39.19 -9.53
N ARG A 54 -26.52 38.04 -9.61
CA ARG A 54 -27.12 36.72 -9.36
C ARG A 54 -27.68 36.61 -7.94
N ASN A 55 -26.89 36.98 -6.94
CA ASN A 55 -27.30 36.90 -5.53
C ASN A 55 -28.44 37.89 -5.21
N ASN A 56 -28.61 38.94 -6.02
CA ASN A 56 -29.69 39.92 -5.88
C ASN A 56 -30.97 39.54 -6.64
N ILE A 57 -31.05 38.39 -7.29
CA ILE A 57 -32.31 37.90 -7.87
C ILE A 57 -33.29 37.64 -6.71
N PRO A 58 -34.44 38.33 -6.65
CA PRO A 58 -35.41 38.13 -5.58
C PRO A 58 -36.16 36.81 -5.79
N SER A 59 -36.26 35.98 -4.74
CA SER A 59 -36.99 34.70 -4.75
C SER A 59 -36.71 33.82 -5.99
N PRO A 60 -35.45 33.44 -6.25
CA PRO A 60 -35.10 32.66 -7.44
C PRO A 60 -35.84 31.31 -7.42
N ALA A 61 -36.36 30.90 -8.58
CA ALA A 61 -37.03 29.61 -8.73
C ALA A 61 -36.04 28.45 -8.55
N ASN A 62 -36.50 27.34 -7.97
CA ASN A 62 -35.71 26.11 -7.93
C ASN A 62 -35.43 25.61 -9.36
N GLY A 63 -34.18 25.30 -9.66
CA GLY A 63 -33.71 24.95 -11.00
C GLY A 63 -33.40 26.14 -11.90
N LEU A 64 -33.47 27.39 -11.43
CA LEU A 64 -33.11 28.57 -12.23
C LEU A 64 -31.63 28.51 -12.62
N LEU A 65 -31.35 28.58 -13.92
CA LEU A 65 -30.01 28.50 -14.49
C LEU A 65 -29.53 29.86 -14.99
N VAL A 66 -28.30 30.23 -14.60
CA VAL A 66 -27.62 31.43 -15.07
C VAL A 66 -26.14 31.15 -15.34
N TYR A 67 -25.48 32.03 -16.07
CA TYR A 67 -24.02 32.04 -16.19
C TYR A 67 -23.46 33.22 -15.39
N ASP A 68 -22.66 32.91 -14.36
CA ASP A 68 -21.97 33.90 -13.54
C ASP A 68 -20.69 34.35 -14.26
N THR A 69 -20.64 35.62 -14.66
CA THR A 69 -19.50 36.21 -15.40
C THR A 69 -18.33 36.59 -14.50
N THR A 70 -18.52 36.66 -13.18
CA THR A 70 -17.43 36.91 -12.24
C THR A 70 -16.69 35.62 -11.92
N LEU A 71 -17.44 34.53 -11.73
CA LEU A 71 -16.89 33.21 -11.43
C LEU A 71 -16.67 32.33 -12.67
N ASN A 72 -17.08 32.81 -13.85
CA ASN A 72 -16.96 32.13 -15.14
C ASN A 72 -17.56 30.71 -15.15
N GLY A 73 -18.80 30.57 -14.71
CA GLY A 73 -19.44 29.26 -14.62
C GLY A 73 -20.96 29.28 -14.64
N PHE A 74 -21.57 28.15 -15.00
CA PHE A 74 -23.01 27.95 -14.85
C PHE A 74 -23.36 27.72 -13.37
N TYR A 75 -24.44 28.37 -12.94
CA TYR A 75 -24.99 28.23 -11.61
C TYR A 75 -26.49 27.91 -11.68
N GLY A 76 -26.90 26.99 -10.82
CA GLY A 76 -28.28 26.59 -10.61
C GLY A 76 -28.71 26.94 -9.18
N TYR A 77 -29.91 27.47 -9.02
CA TYR A 77 -30.48 27.65 -7.69
C TYR A 77 -31.15 26.35 -7.23
N ASN A 78 -30.67 25.75 -6.14
CA ASN A 78 -31.20 24.46 -5.64
C ASN A 78 -32.42 24.61 -4.71
N GLY A 79 -33.02 25.80 -4.65
CA GLY A 79 -34.10 26.13 -3.72
C GLY A 79 -33.62 26.77 -2.41
N THR A 80 -32.32 26.79 -2.13
CA THR A 80 -31.75 27.45 -0.93
C THR A 80 -30.54 28.30 -1.27
N VAL A 81 -29.62 27.78 -2.06
CA VAL A 81 -28.36 28.44 -2.44
C VAL A 81 -28.07 28.27 -3.92
N TRP A 82 -27.27 29.18 -4.46
CA TRP A 82 -26.68 29.02 -5.79
C TRP A 82 -25.53 28.00 -5.73
N THR A 83 -25.61 26.96 -6.57
CA THR A 83 -24.59 25.92 -6.69
C THR A 83 -24.09 25.79 -8.12
N GLN A 84 -22.83 25.37 -8.28
CA GLN A 84 -22.22 25.08 -9.58
C GLN A 84 -22.49 23.63 -10.03
N ASP A 85 -22.92 22.75 -9.13
CA ASP A 85 -23.23 21.35 -9.43
C ASP A 85 -24.63 21.19 -10.03
N VAL A 86 -24.85 21.88 -11.15
CA VAL A 86 -26.13 21.94 -11.86
C VAL A 86 -26.50 20.59 -12.51
N PHE A 87 -25.50 19.79 -12.89
CA PHE A 87 -25.69 18.59 -13.72
C PHE A 87 -25.15 17.30 -13.09
N GLY A 88 -24.90 17.32 -11.76
CA GLY A 88 -24.59 16.12 -10.99
C GLY A 88 -23.18 15.55 -11.19
N ALA A 89 -22.35 15.71 -10.16
CA ALA A 89 -21.53 14.63 -9.62
C ALA A 89 -21.22 15.03 -8.17
N VAL A 90 -21.52 14.16 -7.20
CA VAL A 90 -21.03 14.35 -5.82
C VAL A 90 -19.51 14.19 -5.88
N LYS A 91 -18.78 15.30 -5.76
CA LYS A 91 -17.31 15.29 -5.80
C LYS A 91 -16.75 15.19 -4.38
N TRP A 92 -15.54 14.65 -4.27
CA TRP A 92 -14.78 14.77 -3.02
C TRP A 92 -14.26 16.20 -2.88
N SER A 93 -14.63 16.89 -1.79
CA SER A 93 -14.19 18.26 -1.50
C SER A 93 -12.76 18.29 -0.96
N LEU A 94 -12.03 19.37 -1.25
CA LEU A 94 -10.71 19.66 -0.64
C LEU A 94 -10.78 19.84 0.89
N ARG A 95 -11.96 20.13 1.43
CA ARG A 95 -12.20 20.23 2.89
C ARG A 95 -12.87 18.98 3.47
N GLY A 96 -13.09 17.94 2.66
CA GLY A 96 -13.82 16.73 3.02
C GLY A 96 -15.34 16.87 2.87
N ASN A 97 -16.01 15.71 2.89
CA ASN A 97 -17.47 15.57 2.80
C ASN A 97 -18.00 15.06 4.15
N ALA A 98 -19.15 15.56 4.61
CA ALA A 98 -19.84 15.10 5.82
C ALA A 98 -21.06 14.23 5.45
N GLY A 99 -21.46 13.31 6.35
CA GLY A 99 -22.68 12.49 6.17
C GLY A 99 -22.58 11.37 5.14
N THR A 100 -21.38 10.84 4.89
CA THR A 100 -21.13 9.78 3.88
C THR A 100 -21.71 8.43 4.31
N ASN A 101 -22.12 7.63 3.32
CA ASN A 101 -22.49 6.22 3.46
C ASN A 101 -21.36 5.33 2.89
N PRO A 102 -20.61 4.58 3.72
CA PRO A 102 -19.48 3.77 3.27
C PRO A 102 -19.80 2.66 2.25
N THR A 103 -21.08 2.33 2.03
CA THR A 103 -21.47 1.31 1.03
C THR A 103 -21.50 1.85 -0.39
N VAL A 104 -21.65 3.17 -0.56
CA VAL A 104 -21.84 3.80 -1.89
C VAL A 104 -20.94 5.03 -2.11
N ASP A 105 -20.48 5.68 -1.04
CA ASP A 105 -19.61 6.86 -1.12
C ASP A 105 -18.14 6.46 -0.89
N PHE A 106 -17.29 6.71 -1.88
CA PHE A 106 -15.85 6.46 -1.77
C PHE A 106 -15.02 7.38 -2.65
N LEU A 107 -13.75 7.55 -2.29
CA LEU A 107 -12.72 8.14 -3.15
C LEU A 107 -11.99 6.99 -3.85
N GLY A 108 -12.25 6.81 -5.15
CA GLY A 108 -11.66 5.72 -5.92
C GLY A 108 -12.20 5.65 -7.34
N THR A 109 -11.88 4.53 -7.99
CA THR A 109 -12.34 4.16 -9.34
C THR A 109 -13.36 3.03 -9.23
N THR A 110 -14.29 2.95 -10.18
CA THR A 110 -15.26 1.84 -10.31
C THR A 110 -14.83 0.81 -11.35
N ASP A 111 -13.71 1.05 -12.01
CA ASP A 111 -13.13 0.22 -13.07
C ASP A 111 -11.73 -0.28 -12.69
N ALA A 112 -11.14 -1.09 -13.57
CA ALA A 112 -9.80 -1.66 -13.42
C ALA A 112 -8.70 -0.62 -13.73
N GLN A 113 -8.75 0.53 -13.06
CA GLN A 113 -7.77 1.60 -13.18
C GLN A 113 -7.25 2.01 -11.80
N PRO A 114 -5.94 2.35 -11.68
CA PRO A 114 -5.37 2.75 -10.41
C PRO A 114 -5.84 4.14 -9.96
N LEU A 115 -6.04 4.31 -8.65
CA LEU A 115 -6.24 5.63 -8.04
C LEU A 115 -4.89 6.32 -7.85
N LEU A 116 -4.69 7.49 -8.48
CA LEU A 116 -3.43 8.24 -8.42
C LEU A 116 -3.55 9.50 -7.56
N PHE A 117 -2.63 9.66 -6.61
CA PHE A 117 -2.42 10.90 -5.87
C PHE A 117 -1.22 11.65 -6.46
N ARG A 118 -1.41 12.90 -6.90
CA ARG A 118 -0.40 13.68 -7.63
C ARG A 118 0.00 14.97 -6.88
N THR A 119 1.25 15.38 -7.03
CA THR A 119 1.76 16.70 -6.61
C THR A 119 2.48 17.38 -7.78
N SER A 120 2.11 18.63 -8.08
CA SER A 120 2.61 19.36 -9.27
C SER A 120 2.50 18.51 -10.55
N ASN A 121 1.34 17.85 -10.71
CA ASN A 121 1.06 16.95 -11.82
C ASN A 121 2.05 15.76 -11.99
N ALA A 122 2.69 15.28 -10.93
CA ALA A 122 3.45 14.03 -10.90
C ALA A 122 2.86 13.07 -9.87
N THR A 123 2.77 11.77 -10.19
CA THR A 123 2.24 10.75 -9.27
C THR A 123 3.15 10.60 -8.06
N ALA A 124 2.64 10.88 -6.86
CA ALA A 124 3.34 10.74 -5.59
C ALA A 124 2.98 9.42 -4.88
N MET A 125 1.73 8.98 -5.02
CA MET A 125 1.22 7.73 -4.47
C MET A 125 0.18 7.13 -5.44
N SER A 126 0.07 5.81 -5.46
CA SER A 126 -0.97 5.10 -6.22
C SER A 126 -1.54 3.92 -5.43
N ILE A 127 -2.82 3.61 -5.67
CA ILE A 127 -3.45 2.35 -5.28
C ILE A 127 -3.76 1.60 -6.57
N ALA A 128 -3.12 0.45 -6.77
CA ALA A 128 -3.30 -0.41 -7.94
C ALA A 128 -4.59 -1.24 -7.84
N GLU A 129 -5.02 -1.83 -8.95
CA GLU A 129 -6.21 -2.70 -9.02
C GLU A 129 -6.09 -3.91 -8.08
N ASP A 130 -4.87 -4.41 -7.92
CA ASP A 130 -4.54 -5.47 -6.98
C ASP A 130 -4.45 -4.97 -5.51
N GLY A 131 -4.89 -3.74 -5.23
CA GLY A 131 -4.83 -3.14 -3.90
C GLY A 131 -3.42 -2.80 -3.41
N GLY A 132 -2.39 -2.98 -4.23
CA GLY A 132 -1.03 -2.54 -3.92
C GLY A 132 -0.96 -1.03 -3.75
N VAL A 133 -0.44 -0.56 -2.61
CA VAL A 133 -0.22 0.88 -2.37
C VAL A 133 1.24 1.21 -2.57
N THR A 134 1.54 2.13 -3.48
CA THR A 134 2.90 2.60 -3.78
C THR A 134 3.08 4.06 -3.36
N VAL A 135 4.22 4.39 -2.72
CA VAL A 135 4.64 5.77 -2.40
C VAL A 135 6.03 6.03 -3.00
N GLY A 136 6.20 7.02 -3.89
CA GLY A 136 7.51 7.20 -4.55
C GLY A 136 7.76 8.38 -5.51
N GLY A 137 6.83 9.31 -5.72
CA GLY A 137 6.98 10.33 -6.79
C GLY A 137 7.87 11.53 -6.48
N ARG A 138 9.05 11.60 -7.12
CA ARG A 138 9.43 12.65 -8.12
C ARG A 138 10.82 12.44 -8.74
N ASP A 139 11.66 11.56 -8.20
CA ASP A 139 13.02 11.28 -8.75
C ASP A 139 13.49 9.83 -8.46
N LEU A 140 12.58 8.86 -8.46
CA LEU A 140 12.94 7.47 -8.17
C LEU A 140 12.35 6.54 -9.21
N THR A 141 13.20 5.70 -9.78
CA THR A 141 12.82 4.63 -10.71
C THR A 141 12.00 3.53 -10.04
N THR A 142 11.90 3.54 -8.70
CA THR A 142 11.31 2.47 -7.88
C THR A 142 10.61 3.04 -6.62
N ALA A 143 9.57 2.36 -6.16
CA ALA A 143 8.78 2.73 -4.97
C ALA A 143 9.62 2.75 -3.66
N ARG A 144 9.30 3.63 -2.70
CA ARG A 144 9.95 3.65 -1.37
C ARG A 144 9.26 2.75 -0.35
N LEU A 145 7.96 2.55 -0.50
CA LEU A 145 7.15 1.66 0.31
C LEU A 145 6.03 1.13 -0.57
N VAL A 146 5.99 -0.18 -0.70
CA VAL A 146 4.82 -0.91 -1.18
C VAL A 146 4.13 -1.53 0.05
N VAL A 147 2.81 -1.54 0.08
CA VAL A 147 2.03 -2.37 1.00
C VAL A 147 1.06 -3.14 0.13
N ALA A 148 1.36 -4.42 -0.12
CA ALA A 148 0.53 -5.31 -0.91
C ALA A 148 -0.25 -6.29 -0.01
N ARG A 149 -1.42 -6.73 -0.48
CA ARG A 149 -2.16 -7.82 0.15
C ARG A 149 -1.34 -9.12 0.06
N PRO A 150 -1.37 -10.00 1.07
CA PRO A 150 -0.74 -11.31 0.95
C PRO A 150 -1.40 -12.15 -0.16
N GLN A 151 -0.65 -13.08 -0.75
CA GLN A 151 -1.17 -14.05 -1.73
C GLN A 151 -2.40 -14.76 -1.15
N ALA A 152 -3.44 -14.94 -1.98
CA ALA A 152 -4.66 -15.65 -1.60
C ALA A 152 -4.32 -17.00 -0.95
N GLY A 153 -4.69 -17.19 0.32
CA GLY A 153 -4.39 -18.39 1.12
C GLY A 153 -3.33 -18.24 2.22
N SER A 154 -2.69 -17.07 2.40
CA SER A 154 -1.72 -16.86 3.48
C SER A 154 -2.39 -16.50 4.83
N PRO A 155 -2.04 -17.16 5.95
CA PRO A 155 -2.61 -16.86 7.26
C PRO A 155 -1.93 -15.70 8.01
N TYR A 156 -0.95 -15.00 7.42
CA TYR A 156 -0.17 -13.96 8.10
C TYR A 156 -0.27 -12.59 7.44
N PRO A 157 -0.59 -11.51 8.18
CA PRO A 157 -0.50 -10.14 7.66
C PRO A 157 0.98 -9.75 7.51
N ALA A 158 1.42 -9.42 6.30
CA ALA A 158 2.79 -8.96 6.04
C ALA A 158 2.77 -7.48 5.66
N ILE A 159 3.71 -6.70 6.21
CA ILE A 159 4.15 -5.46 5.56
C ILE A 159 5.11 -5.92 4.48
N LEU A 160 4.60 -6.12 3.27
CA LEU A 160 5.40 -6.40 2.09
C LEU A 160 5.82 -5.07 1.48
N ALA A 161 6.89 -4.45 2.02
CA ALA A 161 7.65 -3.53 1.19
C ALA A 161 8.27 -4.41 0.09
N THR A 162 8.04 -4.07 -1.18
CA THR A 162 8.65 -4.67 -2.37
C THR A 162 9.07 -3.52 -3.28
N VAL A 163 10.24 -3.65 -3.88
CA VAL A 163 10.56 -2.91 -5.11
C VAL A 163 10.39 -3.93 -6.23
N GLU A 164 9.22 -3.90 -6.89
CA GLU A 164 8.95 -4.77 -8.04
C GLU A 164 9.74 -4.34 -9.27
N ASN A 165 10.41 -5.30 -9.90
CA ASN A 165 10.55 -5.38 -11.35
C ASN A 165 10.29 -6.86 -11.70
N ASP A 166 9.12 -7.10 -12.28
CA ASP A 166 8.69 -8.21 -13.16
C ASP A 166 9.05 -9.69 -12.84
N ASP A 167 8.19 -10.57 -13.36
CA ASP A 167 7.90 -11.97 -13.01
C ASP A 167 9.05 -12.98 -13.20
N THR A 168 10.28 -12.50 -13.40
CA THR A 168 11.48 -13.35 -13.58
C THR A 168 12.68 -12.96 -12.71
N SER A 169 12.58 -11.96 -11.81
CA SER A 169 13.71 -11.50 -11.00
C SER A 169 13.53 -11.69 -9.48
N SER A 170 14.46 -12.43 -8.86
CA SER A 170 14.44 -12.78 -7.45
C SER A 170 15.04 -11.69 -6.55
N TYR A 171 14.12 -10.89 -5.99
CA TYR A 171 14.10 -10.16 -4.71
C TYR A 171 15.21 -9.15 -4.35
N PRO A 172 14.79 -7.96 -3.90
CA PRO A 172 15.48 -7.27 -2.81
C PRO A 172 14.51 -6.72 -1.76
N MET A 173 14.72 -6.97 -0.45
CA MET A 173 14.02 -6.22 0.62
C MET A 173 14.82 -6.03 1.91
N ASN A 174 14.82 -4.78 2.41
CA ASN A 174 15.59 -4.31 3.59
C ASN A 174 14.93 -4.60 4.96
N VAL A 175 13.68 -5.04 5.01
CA VAL A 175 13.02 -5.57 6.23
C VAL A 175 11.97 -6.58 5.79
N ILE A 176 12.14 -7.87 6.12
CA ILE A 176 11.10 -8.89 6.00
C ILE A 176 10.55 -9.19 7.40
N VAL A 177 9.28 -8.87 7.63
CA VAL A 177 8.49 -9.49 8.70
C VAL A 177 7.26 -10.09 8.05
N GLY A 178 7.37 -11.38 7.69
CA GLY A 178 6.32 -12.12 7.02
C GLY A 178 6.76 -13.54 6.67
N ASN A 179 5.90 -14.51 6.95
CA ASN A 179 6.13 -15.92 6.69
C ASN A 179 5.65 -16.29 5.28
N ALA A 180 6.59 -16.66 4.40
CA ALA A 180 6.30 -17.24 3.10
C ALA A 180 6.77 -18.70 3.05
N SER A 181 5.80 -19.60 2.86
CA SER A 181 5.82 -20.88 2.11
C SER A 181 7.07 -21.79 2.14
N THR A 182 6.87 -22.98 2.72
CA THR A 182 7.46 -24.35 2.57
C THR A 182 8.88 -24.66 2.06
N SER A 183 9.72 -23.74 1.58
CA SER A 183 11.12 -24.06 1.23
C SER A 183 12.05 -22.88 1.49
N GLY A 184 12.78 -22.95 2.61
CA GLY A 184 13.74 -21.93 3.06
C GLY A 184 13.75 -21.77 4.59
N ARG A 185 14.95 -21.78 5.20
CA ARG A 185 15.20 -21.70 6.66
C ARG A 185 14.81 -20.36 7.28
N VAL A 186 14.79 -19.32 6.46
CA VAL A 186 14.77 -17.91 6.86
C VAL A 186 13.34 -17.40 6.80
N LYS A 187 12.70 -17.21 7.97
CA LYS A 187 11.31 -16.73 8.08
C LYS A 187 11.20 -15.23 8.37
N GLY A 188 12.36 -14.57 8.53
CA GLY A 188 12.54 -13.12 8.61
C GLY A 188 14.03 -12.81 8.61
N ASN A 189 14.46 -11.83 7.81
CA ASN A 189 15.86 -11.43 7.72
C ASN A 189 15.99 -9.91 7.76
N TYR A 190 16.91 -9.44 8.59
CA TYR A 190 17.46 -8.10 8.52
C TYR A 190 18.90 -8.21 8.02
N ALA A 191 19.11 -8.00 6.72
CA ALA A 191 20.39 -8.19 6.06
C ALA A 191 21.09 -6.87 5.75
N PHE A 192 22.42 -6.89 5.78
CA PHE A 192 23.29 -5.78 5.43
C PHE A 192 24.09 -6.14 4.18
N ALA A 193 24.15 -5.21 3.23
CA ALA A 193 25.00 -5.30 2.04
C ALA A 193 26.10 -4.23 2.11
N SER A 194 27.29 -4.55 1.60
CA SER A 194 28.41 -3.61 1.54
C SER A 194 28.30 -2.58 0.42
N SER A 195 27.42 -2.82 -0.55
CA SER A 195 27.19 -1.90 -1.68
C SER A 195 25.77 -2.08 -2.23
N TYR A 196 25.32 -1.08 -2.98
CA TYR A 196 24.08 -1.16 -3.76
C TYR A 196 24.12 -2.38 -4.70
N ALA A 197 25.21 -2.60 -5.44
CA ALA A 197 25.36 -3.75 -6.33
C ALA A 197 25.21 -5.11 -5.61
N ASN A 198 25.72 -5.22 -4.38
CA ASN A 198 25.58 -6.43 -3.56
C ASN A 198 24.16 -6.59 -3.01
N ALA A 199 23.50 -5.49 -2.65
CA ALA A 199 22.08 -5.49 -2.26
C ALA A 199 21.18 -5.95 -3.42
N THR A 200 21.45 -5.47 -4.65
CA THR A 200 20.74 -5.84 -5.88
C THR A 200 20.93 -7.31 -6.26
N ALA A 201 22.10 -7.89 -5.95
CA ALA A 201 22.41 -9.30 -6.22
C ALA A 201 21.97 -10.27 -5.11
N GLY A 202 21.18 -9.82 -4.13
CA GLY A 202 20.79 -10.61 -2.95
C GLY A 202 21.99 -11.03 -2.07
N SER A 203 23.15 -10.41 -2.29
CA SER A 203 24.40 -10.76 -1.62
C SER A 203 24.53 -9.99 -0.32
N SER A 204 24.17 -10.66 0.78
CA SER A 204 24.36 -10.13 2.13
C SER A 204 25.79 -10.37 2.60
N ILE A 205 26.39 -9.38 3.24
CA ILE A 205 27.67 -9.57 3.95
C ILE A 205 27.45 -10.01 5.40
N ALA A 206 26.32 -9.62 5.99
CA ALA A 206 25.88 -10.00 7.33
C ALA A 206 24.36 -9.86 7.46
N GLY A 207 23.76 -10.42 8.51
CA GLY A 207 22.35 -10.21 8.81
C GLY A 207 21.91 -10.87 10.11
N ILE A 208 20.65 -10.63 10.50
CA ILE A 208 19.98 -11.24 11.64
C ILE A 208 18.77 -12.01 11.10
N SER A 209 18.71 -13.30 11.38
CA SER A 209 17.58 -14.12 10.95
C SER A 209 16.97 -14.92 12.10
N TYR A 210 15.64 -15.01 12.09
CA TYR A 210 14.91 -16.00 12.87
C TYR A 210 14.72 -17.27 12.02
N VAL A 211 15.22 -18.38 12.54
CA VAL A 211 15.16 -19.69 11.90
C VAL A 211 14.01 -20.48 12.52
N ASP A 212 13.03 -20.83 11.70
CA ASP A 212 11.98 -21.79 12.03
C ASP A 212 11.88 -22.83 10.91
N VAL A 213 12.19 -24.08 11.24
CA VAL A 213 12.22 -25.19 10.28
C VAL A 213 10.96 -26.01 10.45
N ALA A 214 9.88 -25.63 9.76
CA ALA A 214 8.65 -26.40 9.77
C ALA A 214 8.91 -27.84 9.24
N GLY A 215 8.64 -28.85 10.08
CA GLY A 215 8.74 -30.27 9.72
C GLY A 215 10.04 -30.98 10.11
N ALA A 216 11.04 -30.29 10.67
CA ALA A 216 12.13 -30.95 11.36
C ALA A 216 11.66 -31.34 12.76
N SER A 217 11.51 -32.63 13.03
CA SER A 217 10.98 -33.13 14.30
C SER A 217 11.89 -32.88 15.50
N TRP A 218 13.12 -32.36 15.32
CA TRP A 218 14.03 -32.01 16.42
C TRP A 218 14.98 -30.88 15.95
N ASP A 219 15.03 -29.77 16.72
CA ASP A 219 16.11 -28.75 16.78
C ASP A 219 16.31 -27.81 15.55
N LEU A 220 16.15 -26.47 15.58
CA LEU A 220 16.46 -25.43 16.57
C LEU A 220 15.65 -24.13 16.27
N PRO A 221 14.77 -23.63 17.16
CA PRO A 221 14.29 -22.26 17.08
C PRO A 221 15.28 -21.30 17.78
N GLY A 222 15.89 -20.38 17.03
CA GLY A 222 16.86 -19.42 17.55
C GLY A 222 17.16 -18.25 16.62
N MET A 223 17.83 -17.22 17.15
CA MET A 223 18.36 -16.10 16.38
C MET A 223 19.76 -16.44 15.88
N VAL A 224 19.99 -16.30 14.58
CA VAL A 224 21.28 -16.56 13.94
C VAL A 224 21.82 -15.27 13.32
N PHE A 225 23.09 -14.97 13.62
CA PHE A 225 23.91 -14.03 12.85
C PHE A 225 24.84 -14.84 11.97
N TYR A 226 24.92 -14.46 10.71
CA TYR A 226 25.75 -15.15 9.72
C TYR A 226 26.67 -14.15 9.01
N SER A 227 27.76 -14.64 8.43
CA SER A 227 28.67 -13.87 7.60
C SER A 227 28.86 -14.51 6.23
N GLY A 228 28.77 -13.71 5.17
CA GLY A 228 28.80 -14.18 3.78
C GLY A 228 27.45 -14.72 3.31
N THR A 229 27.44 -15.39 2.16
CA THR A 229 26.24 -15.84 1.44
C THR A 229 25.98 -17.34 1.62
N PRO A 230 24.94 -17.75 2.38
CA PRO A 230 24.54 -19.16 2.46
C PRO A 230 24.02 -19.66 1.10
N ASN A 231 24.47 -20.83 0.66
CA ASN A 231 24.10 -21.41 -0.64
C ASN A 231 22.80 -22.22 -0.64
N SER A 232 22.28 -22.59 0.53
CA SER A 232 21.06 -23.40 0.70
C SER A 232 20.50 -23.31 2.12
N GLN A 233 19.29 -23.84 2.35
CA GLN A 233 18.69 -23.97 3.70
C GLN A 233 19.56 -24.78 4.68
N ASN A 234 20.48 -25.59 4.16
CA ASN A 234 21.38 -26.42 4.96
C ASN A 234 22.83 -25.89 4.98
N ASP A 235 23.09 -24.65 4.54
CA ASP A 235 24.44 -24.07 4.58
C ASP A 235 24.75 -23.43 5.94
N TYR A 236 25.09 -24.27 6.91
CA TYR A 236 25.50 -23.84 8.25
C TYR A 236 26.92 -23.25 8.31
N THR A 237 27.67 -23.31 7.21
CA THR A 237 29.09 -22.89 7.17
C THR A 237 29.27 -21.39 7.32
N LYS A 238 28.17 -20.62 7.25
CA LYS A 238 28.15 -19.16 7.34
C LYS A 238 27.64 -18.65 8.69
N ASP A 239 27.16 -19.52 9.58
CA ASP A 239 26.66 -19.13 10.89
C ASP A 239 27.82 -18.68 11.78
N VAL A 240 27.72 -17.48 12.36
CA VAL A 240 28.78 -16.86 13.20
C VAL A 240 28.38 -16.78 14.66
N LEU A 241 27.10 -16.54 14.92
CA LEU A 241 26.54 -16.46 16.26
C LEU A 241 25.14 -17.05 16.23
N PHE A 242 24.84 -18.03 17.08
CA PHE A 242 23.48 -18.54 17.19
C PHE A 242 23.11 -18.92 18.62
N ILE A 243 21.84 -18.85 18.94
CA ILE A 243 21.30 -19.39 20.20
C ILE A 243 20.77 -20.80 19.91
N GLY A 244 21.34 -21.80 20.58
CA GLY A 244 20.85 -23.18 20.49
C GLY A 244 19.56 -23.40 21.28
N ASN A 245 18.90 -24.54 21.04
CA ASN A 245 17.68 -24.98 21.75
C ASN A 245 17.85 -25.11 23.28
N ASN A 246 19.08 -25.28 23.75
CA ASN A 246 19.45 -25.32 25.16
C ASN A 246 19.66 -23.93 25.78
N GLY A 247 19.38 -22.86 25.02
CA GLY A 247 19.53 -21.47 25.44
C GLY A 247 20.98 -20.96 25.44
N ASN A 248 21.94 -21.78 25.03
CA ASN A 248 23.34 -21.39 24.98
C ASN A 248 23.64 -20.55 23.73
N LEU A 249 24.49 -19.54 23.91
CA LEU A 249 25.02 -18.71 22.83
C LEU A 249 26.28 -19.36 22.26
N TYR A 250 26.25 -19.71 20.99
CA TYR A 250 27.36 -20.31 20.26
C TYR A 250 27.99 -19.28 19.34
N ILE A 251 29.30 -19.09 19.45
CA ILE A 251 30.10 -18.26 18.54
C ILE A 251 30.95 -19.21 17.67
N GLY A 252 30.82 -19.09 16.35
CA GLY A 252 31.63 -19.79 15.35
C GLY A 252 30.88 -20.65 14.33
N TYR A 253 31.58 -20.95 13.23
CA TYR A 253 31.04 -21.72 12.10
C TYR A 253 30.63 -23.14 12.47
N GLN A 254 29.41 -23.50 12.10
CA GLN A 254 28.87 -24.84 12.17
C GLN A 254 29.22 -25.61 10.89
N THR A 255 29.60 -26.88 11.01
CA THR A 255 29.96 -27.73 9.85
C THR A 255 28.85 -28.72 9.45
N SER A 256 27.83 -28.88 10.30
CA SER A 256 26.66 -29.75 10.12
C SER A 256 25.56 -29.45 11.15
N GLN A 257 24.32 -29.89 10.92
CA GLN A 257 23.16 -29.70 11.82
C GLN A 257 23.39 -30.09 13.29
N THR A 258 24.27 -31.05 13.53
CA THR A 258 24.55 -31.61 14.87
C THR A 258 25.93 -31.24 15.40
N SER A 259 26.73 -30.47 14.65
CA SER A 259 28.03 -30.01 15.11
C SER A 259 27.91 -28.63 15.74
N TYR A 260 28.12 -28.53 17.05
CA TYR A 260 28.41 -27.23 17.64
C TYR A 260 29.85 -26.84 17.29
N PRO A 261 30.14 -25.54 17.05
CA PRO A 261 31.52 -25.10 16.93
C PRO A 261 32.28 -25.54 18.19
N THR A 262 33.32 -26.34 18.01
CA THR A 262 34.06 -26.97 19.12
C THR A 262 34.81 -25.96 20.01
N SER A 263 34.96 -24.72 19.54
CA SER A 263 35.23 -23.50 20.33
C SER A 263 35.24 -22.30 19.39
N LYS A 264 34.69 -21.12 19.74
CA LYS A 264 35.28 -19.80 19.39
C LYS A 264 34.92 -18.72 20.42
N LEU A 265 35.84 -18.39 21.32
CA LEU A 265 35.91 -17.06 21.94
C LEU A 265 37.16 -16.39 21.38
N ASN A 266 37.04 -15.24 20.72
CA ASN A 266 38.18 -14.49 20.19
C ASN A 266 38.09 -13.02 20.64
N ILE A 267 39.20 -12.49 21.19
CA ILE A 267 39.25 -11.19 21.85
C ILE A 267 40.49 -10.45 21.38
N ALA A 268 40.31 -9.22 20.90
CA ALA A 268 41.43 -8.33 20.61
C ALA A 268 41.20 -6.96 21.27
N ASN A 269 42.07 -6.65 22.24
CA ASN A 269 42.16 -5.44 23.09
C ASN A 269 41.16 -5.28 24.25
N GLY A 270 40.74 -6.36 24.92
CA GLY A 270 39.94 -6.29 26.15
C GLY A 270 40.05 -7.54 27.02
N ASP A 271 39.55 -7.48 28.27
CA ASP A 271 39.59 -8.59 29.24
C ASP A 271 38.26 -9.37 29.28
N VAL A 272 38.31 -10.67 29.59
CA VAL A 272 37.13 -11.47 29.94
C VAL A 272 36.82 -11.30 31.41
N TYR A 273 35.72 -10.63 31.74
CA TYR A 273 35.26 -10.52 33.12
C TYR A 273 34.31 -11.68 33.48
N LEU A 274 34.78 -12.60 34.34
CA LEU A 274 33.98 -13.66 34.93
C LEU A 274 33.55 -13.22 36.35
N SER A 275 32.31 -12.80 36.52
CA SER A 275 31.82 -12.21 37.78
C SER A 275 31.66 -13.22 38.92
N THR A 276 31.59 -14.51 38.61
CA THR A 276 31.42 -15.59 39.59
C THR A 276 32.72 -16.39 39.70
N ALA A 277 33.47 -16.21 40.78
CA ALA A 277 34.81 -16.81 40.97
C ALA A 277 34.84 -18.35 40.84
N GLN A 278 33.71 -19.03 41.11
CA GLN A 278 33.56 -20.48 40.99
C GLN A 278 33.29 -20.98 39.55
N LYS A 279 33.06 -20.05 38.62
CA LYS A 279 32.89 -20.33 37.19
C LYS A 279 34.18 -19.88 36.49
N GLY A 280 34.76 -20.80 35.74
CA GLY A 280 36.07 -20.65 35.13
C GLY A 280 36.08 -21.14 33.69
N ILE A 281 37.25 -21.19 33.08
CA ILE A 281 37.42 -21.73 31.73
C ILE A 281 37.47 -23.25 31.83
N ILE A 282 36.60 -23.97 31.10
CA ILE A 282 36.69 -25.42 30.98
C ILE A 282 37.50 -25.75 29.72
N MET A 283 38.62 -26.43 29.90
CA MET A 283 39.49 -26.90 28.81
C MET A 283 39.44 -28.43 28.74
N LYS A 284 39.27 -28.97 27.53
CA LYS A 284 39.38 -30.41 27.29
C LYS A 284 40.83 -30.77 26.94
N SER A 285 41.45 -31.63 27.73
CA SER A 285 42.81 -32.12 27.47
C SER A 285 42.83 -33.14 26.33
N PRO A 286 43.99 -33.40 25.70
CA PRO A 286 44.10 -34.33 24.56
C PRO A 286 43.67 -35.77 24.88
N ASP A 287 43.69 -36.16 26.15
CA ASP A 287 43.21 -37.45 26.66
C ASP A 287 41.67 -37.53 26.82
N GLY A 288 40.95 -36.44 26.53
CA GLY A 288 39.51 -36.37 26.57
C GLY A 288 38.91 -35.89 27.89
N ASN A 289 39.73 -35.69 28.93
CA ASN A 289 39.27 -35.17 30.23
C ASN A 289 39.01 -33.66 30.16
N CYS A 290 38.11 -33.15 31.00
CA CYS A 290 37.86 -31.71 31.11
C CYS A 290 38.34 -31.16 32.44
N TRP A 291 38.91 -29.95 32.39
CA TRP A 291 39.50 -29.26 33.52
C TRP A 291 38.96 -27.85 33.59
N ARG A 292 38.47 -27.43 34.76
CA ARG A 292 38.08 -26.06 35.02
C ARG A 292 39.22 -25.30 35.67
N THR A 293 39.61 -24.18 35.08
CA THR A 293 40.53 -23.22 35.69
C THR A 293 39.76 -22.02 36.24
N THR A 294 39.85 -21.78 37.56
CA THR A 294 39.25 -20.66 38.29
C THR A 294 40.32 -19.79 38.94
N VAL A 295 39.94 -18.60 39.40
CA VAL A 295 40.80 -17.74 40.22
C VAL A 295 40.35 -17.89 41.68
N SER A 296 41.26 -18.30 42.56
CA SER A 296 41.02 -18.39 44.00
C SER A 296 40.80 -17.02 44.64
N ALA A 297 40.37 -16.99 45.90
CA ALA A 297 40.19 -15.74 46.65
C ALA A 297 41.47 -14.91 46.80
N THR A 298 42.65 -15.50 46.58
CA THR A 298 43.97 -14.84 46.64
C THR A 298 44.54 -14.53 45.25
N GLY A 299 43.79 -14.76 44.17
CA GLY A 299 44.23 -14.48 42.81
C GLY A 299 45.03 -15.61 42.15
N VAL A 300 45.24 -16.73 42.83
CA VAL A 300 45.95 -17.90 42.26
C VAL A 300 45.03 -18.69 41.33
N LEU A 301 45.55 -19.12 40.18
CA LEU A 301 44.84 -20.03 39.28
C LEU A 301 44.73 -21.43 39.89
N GLU A 302 43.52 -21.92 40.06
CA GLU A 302 43.22 -23.27 40.52
C GLU A 302 42.64 -24.09 39.38
N THR A 303 43.09 -25.33 39.22
CA THR A 303 42.59 -26.23 38.18
C THR A 303 42.00 -27.49 38.82
N SER A 304 40.79 -27.86 38.42
CA SER A 304 40.07 -29.02 38.94
C SER A 304 39.44 -29.84 37.81
N SER A 305 39.40 -31.17 37.97
CA SER A 305 38.72 -32.03 36.99
C SER A 305 37.21 -31.83 37.06
N VAL A 306 36.55 -31.76 35.90
CA VAL A 306 35.10 -31.60 35.77
C VAL A 306 34.57 -32.46 34.63
N SER A 307 33.28 -32.78 34.66
CA SER A 307 32.59 -33.36 33.49
C SER A 307 32.63 -32.39 32.32
N CYS A 308 32.90 -32.90 31.11
CA CYS A 308 32.85 -32.09 29.91
C CYS A 308 31.40 -31.62 29.64
N PRO A 309 31.20 -30.33 29.33
CA PRO A 309 29.90 -29.78 28.94
C PRO A 309 29.43 -30.27 27.56
#